data_AF-A0A7H8SZB2-F1
#
_entry.id   AF-A0A7H8SZB2-F1
#
_cell.length_a   1.000
_cell.length_b   1.000
_cell.length_c   1.000
_cell.angle_alpha   90.00
_cell.angle_beta   90.00
_cell.angle_gamma   90.00
#
_symmetry.space_group_name_H-M   'P 1'
#
loop_
_entity.id
_entity.type
_entity.pdbx_description
1 polymer ?
#
loop_
_entity_poly.entity_id
_entity_poly.type
_entity_poly.pdbx_seq_one_letter_code
_entity_poly.pdbx_strand_id
1 'polypeptide(L)'
;MYFVDTIEVPGLGNRGYLAGGAHSAVVVDPPRDIDRVITAAARRGVRITHVVETHVHNDYVTGGLELARLTGAAYLVPAAARVAYARVPVADGDRTHIEDDLVLRALATPGHTPHHTSYVLEEAGHAVAVFTGGSLLIGTVGRPDLVEPGLTGGLARAQYDSAHRLAAELPDETRVLPTHGFGSFCSAGQSAGGTATTIGRERQVNDALVKDVDTFVAELLAALDDVPAYYAHMGPANTQGPAPVDLTPPRQADAEEIAARLAAGEWVVDLRHRVAFAEGHVAGSVNFEAQGQLATYLAWLLPWGKPVTLLAESPAQLAAAQRELVRVGIDRPAAAATGSPADWVRPGERPHSFPRGTFADLAAQEGVITLDVRRDSERHSGHIKGSLHIPVHELRGRLSEIPDGTVWVHCAGGMRAGIAASILDAAGRDVVAVDDSFDSARAAGLPMARVTPAEARERTDAGAVLVDVREAPEWAEGHAPGAVLAPLSALTAGEPLPESARSRPVVAICRSGKRSREAAALLSARGAEVVDVVGGMHAWTEAGLPVVAEAGLSGVAESGASGAE
;
A
#
# COMPACT_ATOMS: atom_id res chain seq x y z
N MET A 1 20.81 -24.16 -18.86
CA MET A 1 20.93 -23.00 -17.95
C MET A 1 19.71 -22.13 -18.19
N TYR A 2 18.83 -22.14 -17.21
CA TYR A 2 17.64 -21.30 -17.20
C TYR A 2 17.97 -19.82 -17.04
N PHE A 3 17.01 -18.96 -17.36
CA PHE A 3 17.03 -17.55 -16.98
C PHE A 3 15.68 -17.12 -16.40
N VAL A 4 15.70 -16.02 -15.64
CA VAL A 4 14.49 -15.32 -15.18
C VAL A 4 14.75 -13.82 -15.25
N ASP A 5 13.97 -13.13 -16.07
CA ASP A 5 13.91 -11.68 -16.17
C ASP A 5 12.65 -11.13 -15.49
N THR A 6 12.83 -10.08 -14.70
CA THR A 6 11.73 -9.35 -14.08
C THR A 6 11.24 -8.23 -15.00
N ILE A 7 9.93 -8.16 -15.22
CA ILE A 7 9.26 -7.09 -15.95
C ILE A 7 8.53 -6.23 -14.92
N GLU A 8 9.14 -5.12 -14.52
CA GLU A 8 8.60 -4.27 -13.46
C GLU A 8 7.52 -3.31 -13.99
N VAL A 9 6.50 -3.09 -13.17
CA VAL A 9 5.45 -2.08 -13.32
C VAL A 9 5.42 -1.23 -12.05
N PRO A 10 6.38 -0.29 -11.88
CA PRO A 10 6.56 0.42 -10.61
C PRO A 10 5.32 1.20 -10.15
N GLY A 11 4.57 1.81 -11.09
CA GLY A 11 3.37 2.60 -10.76
C GLY A 11 2.24 1.80 -10.10
N LEU A 12 2.23 0.48 -10.26
CA LEU A 12 1.30 -0.44 -9.61
C LEU A 12 1.95 -1.26 -8.49
N GLY A 13 3.27 -1.22 -8.38
CA GLY A 13 4.03 -2.07 -7.45
C GLY A 13 4.01 -3.56 -7.83
N ASN A 14 3.90 -3.85 -9.13
CA ASN A 14 3.76 -5.20 -9.67
C ASN A 14 4.98 -5.66 -10.48
N ARG A 15 5.12 -6.97 -10.61
CA ARG A 15 6.12 -7.66 -11.43
C ARG A 15 5.46 -8.77 -12.25
N GLY A 16 5.78 -8.79 -13.54
CA GLY A 16 5.67 -10.00 -14.35
C GLY A 16 7.05 -10.61 -14.56
N TYR A 17 7.11 -11.83 -15.11
CA TYR A 17 8.36 -12.53 -15.33
C TYR A 17 8.45 -13.15 -16.71
N LEU A 18 9.62 -13.09 -17.33
CA LEU A 18 9.99 -13.90 -18.49
C LEU A 18 11.05 -14.90 -18.04
N ALA A 19 10.75 -16.19 -18.14
CA ALA A 19 11.67 -17.25 -17.72
C ALA A 19 11.74 -18.35 -18.75
N GLY A 20 12.90 -18.98 -18.91
CA GLY A 20 13.07 -19.96 -19.98
C GLY A 20 14.46 -20.55 -20.05
N GLY A 21 14.68 -21.35 -21.09
CA GLY A 21 15.98 -21.93 -21.42
C GLY A 21 16.62 -21.21 -22.60
N ALA A 22 17.27 -21.96 -23.49
CA ALA A 22 18.03 -21.41 -24.60
C ALA A 22 17.14 -20.94 -25.76
N HIS A 23 15.99 -21.59 -25.95
CA HIS A 23 15.14 -21.39 -27.12
C HIS A 23 13.70 -21.01 -26.79
N SER A 24 13.20 -21.46 -25.65
CA SER A 24 11.79 -21.33 -25.26
C SER A 24 11.65 -20.62 -23.93
N ALA A 25 10.58 -19.85 -23.79
CA ALA A 25 10.26 -19.13 -22.57
C ALA A 25 8.76 -19.19 -22.22
N VAL A 26 8.50 -19.08 -20.93
CA VAL A 26 7.21 -18.79 -20.33
C VAL A 26 7.18 -17.35 -19.84
N VAL A 27 6.02 -16.70 -19.97
CA VAL A 27 5.73 -15.43 -19.33
C VAL A 27 4.72 -15.64 -18.21
N VAL A 28 5.03 -15.14 -17.02
CA VAL A 28 4.18 -15.22 -15.82
C VAL A 28 3.62 -13.84 -15.51
N ASP A 29 2.30 -13.74 -15.32
CA ASP A 29 1.58 -12.50 -14.97
C ASP A 29 1.98 -11.29 -15.84
N PRO A 30 1.81 -11.38 -17.18
CA PRO A 30 2.25 -10.32 -18.08
C PRO A 30 1.45 -9.02 -17.88
N PRO A 31 2.13 -7.85 -17.90
CA PRO A 31 1.45 -6.58 -17.89
C PRO A 31 0.63 -6.36 -19.18
N ARG A 32 -0.35 -5.45 -19.13
CA ARG A 32 -1.18 -5.09 -20.30
C ARG A 32 -0.38 -4.66 -21.52
N ASP A 33 0.70 -3.91 -21.30
CA ASP A 33 1.57 -3.39 -22.35
C ASP A 33 2.61 -4.44 -22.79
N ILE A 34 2.11 -5.42 -23.54
CA ILE A 34 2.81 -6.63 -23.98
C ILE A 34 3.98 -6.40 -24.94
N ASP A 35 4.09 -5.23 -25.57
CA ASP A 35 5.22 -4.87 -26.44
C ASP A 35 6.55 -4.90 -25.69
N ARG A 36 6.54 -4.55 -24.39
CA ARG A 36 7.71 -4.68 -23.51
C ARG A 36 8.11 -6.13 -23.28
N VAL A 37 7.13 -7.02 -23.15
CA VAL A 37 7.35 -8.46 -22.96
C VAL A 37 7.95 -9.07 -24.22
N ILE A 38 7.38 -8.75 -25.38
CA ILE A 38 7.87 -9.21 -26.68
C ILE A 38 9.31 -8.70 -26.90
N THR A 39 9.58 -7.43 -26.57
CA THR A 39 10.93 -6.85 -26.65
C THR A 39 11.92 -7.58 -25.74
N ALA A 40 11.53 -7.94 -24.52
CA ALA A 40 12.37 -8.70 -23.59
C ALA A 40 12.71 -10.09 -24.15
N ALA A 41 11.72 -10.81 -24.67
CA ALA A 41 11.94 -12.12 -25.30
C ALA A 41 12.84 -12.02 -26.55
N ALA A 42 12.63 -11.00 -27.39
CA ALA A 42 13.45 -10.76 -28.57
C ALA A 42 14.91 -10.48 -28.22
N ARG A 43 15.18 -9.70 -27.16
CA ARG A 43 16.55 -9.44 -26.67
C ARG A 43 17.25 -10.71 -26.18
N ARG A 44 16.49 -11.66 -25.65
CA ARG A 44 16.98 -12.98 -25.23
C ARG A 44 17.13 -13.96 -26.39
N GLY A 45 16.54 -13.68 -27.56
CA GLY A 45 16.53 -14.60 -28.71
C GLY A 45 15.66 -15.84 -28.49
N VAL A 46 14.66 -15.76 -27.61
CA VAL A 46 13.78 -16.89 -27.24
C VAL A 46 12.37 -16.72 -27.79
N ARG A 47 11.70 -17.84 -28.02
CA ARG A 47 10.27 -17.88 -28.37
C ARG A 47 9.43 -18.00 -27.10
N ILE A 48 8.41 -17.15 -26.98
CA ILE A 48 7.37 -17.31 -25.95
C ILE A 48 6.48 -18.49 -26.38
N THR A 49 6.54 -19.59 -25.64
CA THR A 49 5.74 -20.81 -25.90
C THR A 49 4.58 -20.94 -24.93
N HIS A 50 4.70 -20.31 -23.76
CA HIS A 50 3.69 -20.36 -22.70
C HIS A 50 3.47 -18.97 -22.09
N VAL A 51 2.23 -18.69 -21.73
CA VAL A 51 1.84 -17.53 -20.93
C VAL A 51 0.99 -18.05 -19.79
N VAL A 52 1.31 -17.72 -18.54
CA VAL A 52 0.62 -18.23 -17.35
C VAL A 52 0.10 -17.08 -16.49
N GLU A 53 -1.07 -17.29 -15.89
CA GLU A 53 -1.62 -16.43 -14.84
C GLU A 53 -1.54 -17.15 -13.50
N THR A 54 -1.02 -16.52 -12.45
CA THR A 54 -1.10 -17.06 -11.08
C THR A 54 -2.53 -17.01 -10.55
N HIS A 55 -3.27 -15.96 -10.92
CA HIS A 55 -4.66 -15.75 -10.57
C HIS A 55 -5.31 -14.73 -11.51
N VAL A 56 -6.65 -14.62 -11.45
CA VAL A 56 -7.35 -13.45 -12.00
C VAL A 56 -6.99 -12.22 -11.17
N HIS A 57 -6.21 -11.31 -11.76
CA HIS A 57 -5.73 -10.09 -11.11
C HIS A 57 -6.87 -9.10 -10.84
N ASN A 58 -6.80 -8.41 -9.71
CA ASN A 58 -7.77 -7.39 -9.27
C ASN A 58 -7.22 -5.96 -9.38
N ASP A 59 -5.95 -5.78 -9.70
CA ASP A 59 -5.25 -4.50 -9.62
C ASP A 59 -4.72 -4.00 -10.97
N TYR A 60 -4.74 -4.83 -11.99
CA TYR A 60 -4.49 -4.43 -13.37
C TYR A 60 -5.25 -5.31 -14.34
N VAL A 61 -5.37 -4.84 -15.58
CA VAL A 61 -5.90 -5.62 -16.68
C VAL A 61 -4.77 -6.44 -17.31
N THR A 62 -4.92 -7.75 -17.37
CA THR A 62 -3.86 -8.65 -17.86
C THR A 62 -3.55 -8.45 -19.34
N GLY A 63 -2.27 -8.60 -19.71
CA GLY A 63 -1.84 -8.73 -21.11
C GLY A 63 -1.84 -10.17 -21.63
N GLY A 64 -2.12 -11.16 -20.77
CA GLY A 64 -1.81 -12.56 -21.03
C GLY A 64 -2.57 -13.17 -22.19
N LEU A 65 -3.87 -12.91 -22.27
CA LEU A 65 -4.71 -13.39 -23.36
C LEU A 65 -4.24 -12.87 -24.72
N GLU A 66 -3.92 -11.58 -24.80
CA GLU A 66 -3.47 -10.98 -26.06
C GLU A 66 -2.06 -11.42 -26.44
N LEU A 67 -1.15 -11.50 -25.47
CA LEU A 67 0.20 -12.02 -25.69
C LEU A 67 0.16 -13.45 -26.24
N ALA A 68 -0.67 -14.31 -25.67
CA ALA A 68 -0.83 -15.68 -26.12
C ALA A 68 -1.38 -15.75 -27.56
N ARG A 69 -2.37 -14.91 -27.90
CA ARG A 69 -2.92 -14.83 -29.27
C ARG A 69 -1.88 -14.41 -30.28
N LEU A 70 -1.09 -13.36 -29.99
CA LEU A 70 -0.09 -12.84 -30.92
C LEU A 70 1.10 -13.77 -31.11
N THR A 71 1.50 -14.49 -30.07
CA THR A 71 2.67 -15.40 -30.10
C THR A 71 2.31 -16.84 -30.48
N GLY A 72 1.03 -17.20 -30.41
CA GLY A 72 0.57 -18.59 -30.50
C GLY A 72 0.96 -19.44 -29.29
N ALA A 73 1.30 -18.82 -28.17
CA ALA A 73 1.66 -19.51 -26.93
C ALA A 73 0.44 -20.16 -26.28
N ALA A 74 0.66 -21.25 -25.54
CA ALA A 74 -0.37 -21.84 -24.70
C ALA A 74 -0.70 -20.88 -23.54
N TYR A 75 -1.98 -20.53 -23.39
CA TYR A 75 -2.44 -19.65 -22.31
C TYR A 75 -2.94 -20.47 -21.12
N LEU A 76 -2.11 -20.59 -20.10
CA LEU A 76 -2.33 -21.40 -18.91
C LEU A 76 -2.98 -20.54 -17.83
N VAL A 77 -4.17 -20.92 -17.40
CA VAL A 77 -4.93 -20.19 -16.36
C VAL A 77 -5.47 -21.21 -15.36
N PRO A 78 -5.49 -20.90 -14.04
CA PRO A 78 -5.94 -21.85 -13.03
C PRO A 78 -7.32 -22.43 -13.35
N ALA A 79 -7.46 -23.76 -13.23
CA ALA A 79 -8.68 -24.47 -13.61
C ALA A 79 -9.91 -23.98 -12.83
N ALA A 80 -9.71 -23.58 -11.57
CA ALA A 80 -10.76 -23.04 -10.70
C ALA A 80 -11.18 -21.60 -11.05
N ALA A 81 -10.37 -20.84 -11.79
CA ALA A 81 -10.75 -19.49 -12.23
C ALA A 81 -11.88 -19.59 -13.26
N ARG A 82 -12.90 -18.75 -13.20
CA ARG A 82 -13.98 -18.74 -14.21
C ARG A 82 -13.73 -17.63 -15.23
N VAL A 83 -13.48 -18.00 -16.49
CA VAL A 83 -13.20 -17.05 -17.57
C VAL A 83 -14.05 -17.34 -18.81
N ALA A 84 -14.29 -16.33 -19.64
CA ALA A 84 -15.17 -16.37 -20.80
C ALA A 84 -14.47 -16.71 -22.13
N TYR A 85 -13.17 -17.01 -22.09
CA TYR A 85 -12.32 -17.26 -23.26
C TYR A 85 -11.65 -18.64 -23.20
N ALA A 86 -11.18 -19.10 -24.37
CA ALA A 86 -10.41 -20.34 -24.47
C ALA A 86 -9.06 -20.22 -23.74
N ARG A 87 -8.70 -21.28 -23.03
CA ARG A 87 -7.47 -21.39 -22.23
C ARG A 87 -7.06 -22.86 -22.09
N VAL A 88 -5.85 -23.08 -21.62
CA VAL A 88 -5.41 -24.35 -21.03
C VAL A 88 -5.67 -24.27 -19.53
N PRO A 89 -6.65 -25.00 -18.97
CA PRO A 89 -6.88 -25.03 -17.53
C PRO A 89 -5.72 -25.77 -16.84
N VAL A 90 -5.25 -25.22 -15.72
CA VAL A 90 -4.16 -25.81 -14.94
C VAL A 90 -4.63 -26.18 -13.54
N ALA A 91 -4.40 -27.44 -13.15
CA ALA A 91 -4.71 -27.98 -11.84
C ALA A 91 -3.43 -28.17 -10.99
N ASP A 92 -3.64 -28.50 -9.71
CA ASP A 92 -2.54 -28.80 -8.80
C ASP A 92 -1.67 -29.97 -9.30
N GLY A 93 -0.35 -29.78 -9.31
CA GLY A 93 0.61 -30.80 -9.71
C GLY A 93 0.82 -30.93 -11.23
N ASP A 94 0.04 -30.23 -12.06
CA ASP A 94 0.23 -30.24 -13.52
C ASP A 94 1.64 -29.78 -13.89
N ARG A 95 2.24 -30.45 -14.88
CA ARG A 95 3.61 -30.20 -15.35
C ARG A 95 3.59 -29.81 -16.82
N THR A 96 4.23 -28.68 -17.13
CA THR A 96 4.34 -28.13 -18.48
C THR A 96 5.80 -28.07 -18.89
N HIS A 97 6.16 -28.75 -19.97
CA HIS A 97 7.53 -28.70 -20.50
C HIS A 97 7.75 -27.40 -21.29
N ILE A 98 8.71 -26.58 -20.82
CA ILE A 98 9.15 -25.36 -21.52
C ILE A 98 10.25 -25.73 -22.52
N GLU A 99 11.17 -26.58 -22.09
CA GLU A 99 12.28 -27.17 -22.86
C GLU A 99 12.63 -28.54 -22.24
N ASP A 100 13.54 -29.31 -22.85
CA ASP A 100 13.82 -30.71 -22.45
C ASP A 100 14.08 -30.88 -20.95
N ASP A 101 14.97 -30.06 -20.39
CA ASP A 101 15.33 -30.08 -18.97
C ASP A 101 14.64 -28.98 -18.14
N LEU A 102 13.66 -28.27 -18.71
CA LEU A 102 13.01 -27.13 -18.05
C LEU A 102 11.49 -27.32 -17.97
N VAL A 103 10.99 -27.52 -16.76
CA VAL A 103 9.57 -27.81 -16.49
C VAL A 103 8.97 -26.74 -15.60
N LEU A 104 7.74 -26.35 -15.88
CA LEU A 104 6.91 -25.54 -15.01
C LEU A 104 5.87 -26.43 -14.32
N ARG A 105 5.95 -26.56 -13.00
CA ARG A 105 5.00 -27.32 -12.17
C ARG A 105 4.03 -26.38 -11.46
N ALA A 106 2.74 -26.64 -11.57
CA ALA A 106 1.71 -25.89 -10.87
C ALA A 106 1.52 -26.38 -9.42
N LEU A 107 1.31 -25.42 -8.52
CA LEU A 107 0.98 -25.65 -7.12
C LEU A 107 -0.21 -24.78 -6.73
N ALA A 108 -1.35 -25.39 -6.41
CA ALA A 108 -2.50 -24.68 -5.88
C ALA A 108 -2.12 -24.04 -4.53
N THR A 109 -2.26 -22.72 -4.46
CA THR A 109 -1.87 -21.90 -3.31
C THR A 109 -2.97 -20.89 -3.00
N PRO A 110 -4.20 -21.36 -2.67
CA PRO A 110 -5.34 -20.49 -2.41
C PRO A 110 -5.10 -19.59 -1.19
N GLY A 111 -5.72 -18.41 -1.23
CA GLY A 111 -5.68 -17.45 -0.13
C GLY A 111 -5.93 -16.06 -0.67
N HIS A 112 -4.98 -15.47 -1.38
CA HIS A 112 -5.20 -14.19 -2.08
C HIS A 112 -6.43 -14.23 -2.99
N THR A 113 -6.58 -15.33 -3.72
CA THR A 113 -7.83 -15.72 -4.38
C THR A 113 -8.06 -17.22 -4.19
N PRO A 114 -9.31 -17.73 -4.28
CA PRO A 114 -9.59 -19.16 -4.11
C PRO A 114 -8.98 -20.04 -5.22
N HIS A 115 -8.71 -19.48 -6.40
CA HIS A 115 -8.12 -20.17 -7.54
C HIS A 115 -6.61 -19.93 -7.70
N HIS A 116 -5.98 -19.25 -6.75
CA HIS A 116 -4.57 -18.87 -6.86
C HIS A 116 -3.66 -20.11 -7.03
N THR A 117 -2.71 -20.02 -7.96
CA THR A 117 -1.74 -21.06 -8.29
C THR A 117 -0.34 -20.46 -8.38
N SER A 118 0.60 -21.02 -7.64
CA SER A 118 2.03 -20.76 -7.78
C SER A 118 2.64 -21.68 -8.85
N TYR A 119 3.69 -21.22 -9.51
CA TYR A 119 4.39 -22.02 -10.54
C TYR A 119 5.86 -22.21 -10.18
N VAL A 120 6.30 -23.46 -10.09
CA VAL A 120 7.68 -23.85 -9.78
C VAL A 120 8.41 -24.11 -11.08
N LEU A 121 9.50 -23.38 -11.32
CA LEU A 121 10.43 -23.65 -12.40
C LEU A 121 11.45 -24.70 -11.93
N GLU A 122 11.51 -25.82 -12.64
CA GLU A 122 12.40 -26.94 -12.35
C GLU A 122 13.41 -27.11 -13.49
N GLU A 123 14.71 -27.04 -13.19
CA GLU A 123 15.79 -27.38 -14.13
C GLU A 123 16.37 -28.75 -13.76
N ALA A 124 16.37 -29.70 -14.70
CA ALA A 124 16.81 -31.08 -14.50
C ALA A 124 16.20 -31.73 -13.22
N GLY A 125 14.91 -31.47 -12.99
CA GLY A 125 14.16 -31.98 -11.83
C GLY A 125 14.37 -31.25 -10.50
N HIS A 126 15.18 -30.19 -10.46
CA HIS A 126 15.44 -29.40 -9.26
C HIS A 126 14.69 -28.07 -9.31
N ALA A 127 13.94 -27.73 -8.26
CA ALA A 127 13.27 -26.44 -8.15
C ALA A 127 14.29 -25.30 -8.04
N VAL A 128 14.31 -24.39 -9.01
CA VAL A 128 15.26 -23.26 -9.04
C VAL A 128 14.58 -21.93 -8.71
N ALA A 129 13.28 -21.81 -8.99
CA ALA A 129 12.49 -20.64 -8.67
C ALA A 129 11.01 -21.03 -8.52
N VAL A 130 10.27 -20.23 -7.74
CA VAL A 130 8.82 -20.31 -7.64
C VAL A 130 8.21 -18.92 -7.85
N PHE A 131 7.30 -18.83 -8.81
CA PHE A 131 6.47 -17.66 -9.04
C PHE A 131 5.26 -17.75 -8.13
N THR A 132 5.23 -16.92 -7.09
CA THR A 132 4.28 -17.05 -5.98
C THR A 132 3.06 -16.15 -6.10
N GLY A 133 2.98 -15.33 -7.16
CA GLY A 133 1.82 -14.47 -7.41
C GLY A 133 1.53 -13.53 -6.23
N GLY A 134 0.28 -13.54 -5.78
CA GLY A 134 -0.19 -12.90 -4.55
C GLY A 134 -0.18 -13.82 -3.33
N SER A 135 0.23 -15.08 -3.43
CA SER A 135 0.23 -15.99 -2.28
C SER A 135 1.34 -15.63 -1.27
N LEU A 136 2.59 -15.98 -1.57
CA LEU A 136 3.74 -15.69 -0.69
C LEU A 136 4.47 -14.45 -1.20
N LEU A 137 4.52 -13.39 -0.38
CA LEU A 137 5.26 -12.14 -0.66
C LEU A 137 6.52 -12.06 0.22
N ILE A 138 7.33 -11.02 0.04
CA ILE A 138 8.56 -10.83 0.83
C ILE A 138 8.19 -10.38 2.25
N GLY A 139 8.37 -11.26 3.24
CA GLY A 139 8.07 -11.04 4.66
C GLY A 139 6.58 -11.06 5.01
N THR A 140 5.68 -11.25 4.04
CA THR A 140 4.23 -11.23 4.24
C THR A 140 3.51 -12.06 3.17
N VAL A 141 2.19 -11.91 3.05
CA VAL A 141 1.33 -12.56 2.05
C VAL A 141 0.41 -11.54 1.38
N GLY A 142 -0.23 -11.94 0.27
CA GLY A 142 -1.29 -11.13 -0.33
C GLY A 142 -2.53 -11.07 0.54
N ARG A 143 -3.32 -10.02 0.35
CA ARG A 143 -4.56 -9.80 1.08
C ARG A 143 -5.67 -10.79 0.66
N PRO A 144 -6.49 -11.31 1.57
CA PRO A 144 -7.51 -12.33 1.27
C PRO A 144 -8.93 -11.78 1.01
N ASP A 145 -9.13 -10.47 0.94
CA ASP A 145 -10.44 -9.79 0.99
C ASP A 145 -10.92 -9.19 -0.34
N LEU A 146 -10.24 -9.46 -1.46
CA LEU A 146 -10.58 -8.86 -2.77
C LEU A 146 -11.70 -9.56 -3.54
N VAL A 147 -12.06 -10.79 -3.16
CA VAL A 147 -13.01 -11.62 -3.93
C VAL A 147 -14.42 -11.49 -3.39
N GLU A 148 -14.63 -11.85 -2.12
CA GLU A 148 -15.93 -11.78 -1.47
C GLU A 148 -15.74 -11.65 0.05
N PRO A 149 -16.41 -10.69 0.73
CA PRO A 149 -16.24 -10.48 2.17
C PRO A 149 -16.50 -11.72 3.04
N GLY A 150 -17.43 -12.60 2.62
CA GLY A 150 -17.74 -13.83 3.34
C GLY A 150 -16.63 -14.88 3.30
N LEU A 151 -15.71 -14.79 2.33
CA LEU A 151 -14.61 -15.74 2.16
C LEU A 151 -13.33 -15.29 2.89
N THR A 152 -13.22 -14.01 3.26
CA THR A 152 -11.99 -13.38 3.77
C THR A 152 -11.31 -14.18 4.89
N GLY A 153 -12.06 -14.61 5.91
CA GLY A 153 -11.47 -15.37 7.03
C GLY A 153 -10.99 -16.76 6.65
N GLY A 154 -11.71 -17.45 5.76
CA GLY A 154 -11.30 -18.76 5.23
C GLY A 154 -10.08 -18.65 4.32
N LEU A 155 -10.04 -17.61 3.48
CA LEU A 155 -8.92 -17.30 2.60
C LEU A 155 -7.68 -16.88 3.38
N ALA A 156 -7.81 -16.18 4.51
CA ALA A 156 -6.69 -15.90 5.41
C ALA A 156 -6.04 -17.19 5.94
N ARG A 157 -6.84 -18.17 6.36
CA ARG A 157 -6.34 -19.49 6.77
C ARG A 157 -5.72 -20.26 5.62
N ALA A 158 -6.36 -20.24 4.44
CA ALA A 158 -5.79 -20.86 3.25
C ALA A 158 -4.42 -20.25 2.86
N GLN A 159 -4.23 -18.96 3.11
CA GLN A 159 -2.97 -18.28 2.85
C GLN A 159 -1.84 -18.77 3.76
N TYR A 160 -2.16 -19.06 5.03
CA TYR A 160 -1.25 -19.72 5.98
C TYR A 160 -0.87 -21.12 5.49
N ASP A 161 -1.87 -21.94 5.15
CA ASP A 161 -1.66 -23.31 4.68
C ASP A 161 -0.83 -23.34 3.39
N SER A 162 -1.10 -22.41 2.46
CA SER A 162 -0.36 -22.25 1.20
C SER A 162 1.10 -21.86 1.42
N ALA A 163 1.39 -20.95 2.35
CA ALA A 163 2.76 -20.59 2.71
C ALA A 163 3.51 -21.79 3.30
N HIS A 164 2.88 -22.51 4.25
CA HIS A 164 3.46 -23.71 4.84
C HIS A 164 3.68 -24.83 3.83
N ARG A 165 2.76 -25.01 2.87
CA ARG A 165 2.91 -25.96 1.77
C ARG A 165 4.13 -25.64 0.91
N LEU A 166 4.28 -24.40 0.47
CA LEU A 166 5.44 -23.96 -0.32
C LEU A 166 6.75 -24.22 0.45
N ALA A 167 6.78 -23.89 1.74
CA ALA A 167 7.94 -24.13 2.59
C ALA A 167 8.20 -25.63 2.86
N ALA A 168 7.20 -26.50 2.78
CA ALA A 168 7.37 -27.93 2.97
C ALA A 168 7.85 -28.64 1.69
N GLU A 169 7.37 -28.21 0.52
CA GLU A 169 7.65 -28.86 -0.76
C GLU A 169 8.93 -28.37 -1.45
N LEU A 170 9.40 -27.16 -1.15
CA LEU A 170 10.47 -26.51 -1.89
C LEU A 170 11.77 -26.42 -1.07
N PRO A 171 12.94 -26.66 -1.70
CA PRO A 171 14.24 -26.42 -1.08
C PRO A 171 14.43 -24.96 -0.64
N ASP A 172 15.22 -24.75 0.41
CA ASP A 172 15.43 -23.44 1.02
C ASP A 172 16.11 -22.42 0.08
N GLU A 173 16.90 -22.90 -0.88
CA GLU A 173 17.56 -22.11 -1.94
C GLU A 173 16.62 -21.66 -3.06
N THR A 174 15.40 -22.19 -3.14
CA THR A 174 14.44 -21.86 -4.20
C THR A 174 14.11 -20.37 -4.13
N ARG A 175 14.33 -19.66 -5.24
CA ARG A 175 14.03 -18.22 -5.35
C ARG A 175 12.52 -17.99 -5.31
N VAL A 176 12.07 -17.02 -4.51
CA VAL A 176 10.66 -16.63 -4.43
C VAL A 176 10.44 -15.38 -5.27
N LEU A 177 9.46 -15.44 -6.17
CA LEU A 177 9.18 -14.43 -7.19
C LEU A 177 7.70 -14.01 -7.14
N PRO A 178 7.34 -13.05 -6.27
CA PRO A 178 5.96 -12.59 -6.13
C PRO A 178 5.58 -11.55 -7.18
N THR A 179 4.31 -11.51 -7.54
CA THR A 179 3.75 -10.51 -8.47
C THR A 179 3.59 -9.16 -7.79
N HIS A 180 3.30 -9.15 -6.48
CA HIS A 180 3.03 -7.94 -5.69
C HIS A 180 4.04 -7.74 -4.55
N GLY A 181 3.86 -6.69 -3.76
CA GLY A 181 4.70 -6.36 -2.58
C GLY A 181 5.63 -5.16 -2.77
N PHE A 182 5.70 -4.58 -3.97
CA PHE A 182 6.62 -3.48 -4.29
C PHE A 182 5.92 -2.10 -4.21
N GLY A 183 5.11 -1.90 -3.17
CA GLY A 183 4.20 -0.75 -3.02
C GLY A 183 2.78 -0.96 -3.56
N SER A 184 2.44 -2.20 -3.95
CA SER A 184 1.10 -2.60 -4.39
C SER A 184 0.11 -2.69 -3.23
N PHE A 185 -1.15 -2.31 -3.48
CA PHE A 185 -2.27 -2.42 -2.53
C PHE A 185 -2.82 -3.86 -2.42
N CYS A 186 -2.27 -4.82 -3.17
CA CYS A 186 -2.56 -6.26 -3.01
C CYS A 186 -1.76 -6.93 -1.87
N SER A 187 -0.80 -6.22 -1.27
CA SER A 187 -0.09 -6.69 -0.07
C SER A 187 -0.90 -6.37 1.19
N ALA A 188 -0.95 -7.29 2.15
CA ALA A 188 -1.63 -7.05 3.43
C ALA A 188 -0.82 -6.21 4.43
N GLY A 189 0.43 -5.88 4.10
CA GLY A 189 1.33 -5.05 4.90
C GLY A 189 2.51 -4.52 4.10
N GLN A 190 3.39 -3.76 4.75
CA GLN A 190 4.67 -3.38 4.14
C GLN A 190 5.56 -4.63 4.02
N SER A 191 5.97 -4.97 2.81
CA SER A 191 6.98 -6.02 2.61
C SER A 191 8.27 -5.64 3.33
N ALA A 192 8.99 -6.62 3.86
CA ALA A 192 10.13 -6.44 4.78
C ALA A 192 11.40 -5.80 4.16
N GLY A 193 11.26 -5.05 3.08
CA GLY A 193 12.36 -4.52 2.29
C GLY A 193 13.06 -5.59 1.45
N GLY A 194 13.75 -5.14 0.40
CA GLY A 194 14.47 -6.02 -0.53
C GLY A 194 13.67 -6.39 -1.78
N THR A 195 14.39 -6.73 -2.84
CA THR A 195 13.83 -7.05 -4.17
C THR A 195 13.89 -8.54 -4.51
N ALA A 196 14.45 -9.36 -3.61
CA ALA A 196 14.64 -10.79 -3.79
C ALA A 196 14.62 -11.52 -2.44
N THR A 197 14.14 -12.77 -2.43
CA THR A 197 14.14 -13.66 -1.27
C THR A 197 14.16 -15.13 -1.70
N THR A 198 14.27 -16.05 -0.76
CA THR A 198 14.20 -17.51 -0.99
C THR A 198 13.26 -18.17 0.03
N ILE A 199 12.86 -19.41 -0.23
CA ILE A 199 12.02 -20.19 0.70
C ILE A 199 12.65 -20.27 2.09
N GLY A 200 13.96 -20.52 2.18
CA GLY A 200 14.67 -20.61 3.45
C GLY A 200 14.72 -19.28 4.21
N ARG A 201 14.81 -18.15 3.49
CA ARG A 201 14.72 -16.83 4.12
C ARG A 201 13.31 -16.56 4.64
N GLU A 202 12.29 -16.79 3.82
CA GLU A 202 10.89 -16.60 4.23
C GLU A 202 10.50 -17.49 5.41
N ARG A 203 11.01 -18.73 5.49
CA ARG A 203 10.81 -19.61 6.66
C ARG A 203 11.24 -18.97 7.98
N GLN A 204 12.24 -18.10 7.95
CA GLN A 204 12.80 -17.46 9.14
C GLN A 204 12.12 -16.14 9.51
N VAL A 205 11.46 -15.46 8.55
CA VAL A 205 11.02 -14.07 8.73
C VAL A 205 9.58 -13.79 8.31
N ASN A 206 8.96 -14.65 7.50
CA ASN A 206 7.61 -14.41 7.00
C ASN A 206 6.59 -14.70 8.09
N ASP A 207 5.73 -13.72 8.35
CA ASP A 207 4.67 -13.82 9.37
C ASP A 207 3.82 -15.09 9.26
N ALA A 208 3.51 -15.53 8.03
CA ALA A 208 2.72 -16.74 7.79
C ALA A 208 3.46 -18.04 8.16
N LEU A 209 4.78 -18.01 8.31
CA LEU A 209 5.63 -19.17 8.60
C LEU A 209 6.19 -19.17 10.03
N VAL A 210 6.23 -18.01 10.71
CA VAL A 210 6.79 -17.87 12.06
C VAL A 210 5.74 -17.73 13.17
N LYS A 211 4.50 -17.39 12.82
CA LYS A 211 3.38 -17.26 13.78
C LYS A 211 2.49 -18.50 13.77
N ASP A 212 1.72 -18.71 14.83
CA ASP A 212 0.61 -19.66 14.79
C ASP A 212 -0.53 -19.12 13.91
N VAL A 213 -1.37 -20.02 13.39
CA VAL A 213 -2.43 -19.69 12.43
C VAL A 213 -3.42 -18.64 12.96
N ASP A 214 -3.79 -18.69 14.24
CA ASP A 214 -4.82 -17.81 14.79
C ASP A 214 -4.27 -16.39 15.00
N THR A 215 -3.04 -16.28 15.50
CA THR A 215 -2.32 -15.01 15.59
C THR A 215 -2.10 -14.41 14.21
N PHE A 216 -1.63 -15.21 13.25
CA PHE A 216 -1.41 -14.76 11.87
C PHE A 216 -2.70 -14.21 11.24
N VAL A 217 -3.80 -14.96 11.30
CA VAL A 217 -5.08 -14.54 10.72
C VAL A 217 -5.60 -13.27 11.39
N ALA A 218 -5.58 -13.19 12.72
CA ALA A 218 -6.05 -12.01 13.44
C ALA A 218 -5.24 -10.76 13.06
N GLU A 219 -3.91 -10.87 12.97
CA GLU A 219 -3.05 -9.75 12.61
C GLU A 219 -3.17 -9.36 11.13
N LEU A 220 -3.24 -10.35 10.23
CA LEU A 220 -3.45 -10.13 8.80
C LEU A 220 -4.72 -9.33 8.54
N LEU A 221 -5.84 -9.76 9.12
CA LEU A 221 -7.14 -9.11 8.95
C LEU A 221 -7.16 -7.71 9.59
N ALA A 222 -6.48 -7.52 10.71
CA ALA A 222 -6.35 -6.22 11.36
C ALA A 222 -5.41 -5.24 10.63
N ALA A 223 -4.59 -5.73 9.70
CA ALA A 223 -3.65 -4.93 8.90
C ALA A 223 -4.22 -4.52 7.53
N LEU A 224 -5.38 -5.06 7.14
CA LEU A 224 -6.02 -4.70 5.87
C LEU A 224 -6.36 -3.21 5.84
N ASP A 225 -5.96 -2.57 4.75
CA ASP A 225 -6.18 -1.16 4.47
C ASP A 225 -7.14 -1.02 3.28
N ASP A 226 -7.41 0.22 2.87
CA ASP A 226 -8.33 0.51 1.78
C ASP A 226 -8.03 -0.27 0.48
N VAL A 227 -9.08 -0.61 -0.24
CA VAL A 227 -9.01 -1.20 -1.58
C VAL A 227 -9.24 -0.09 -2.61
N PRO A 228 -8.33 0.12 -3.57
CA PRO A 228 -8.58 1.05 -4.65
C PRO A 228 -9.89 0.73 -5.38
N ALA A 229 -10.77 1.73 -5.53
CA ALA A 229 -12.12 1.53 -6.04
C ALA A 229 -12.16 0.84 -7.42
N TYR A 230 -11.15 1.09 -8.25
CA TYR A 230 -11.07 0.48 -9.58
C TYR A 230 -10.86 -1.04 -9.57
N TYR A 231 -10.42 -1.63 -8.45
CA TYR A 231 -10.19 -3.07 -8.33
C TYR A 231 -11.46 -3.89 -8.59
N ALA A 232 -12.63 -3.31 -8.27
CA ALA A 232 -13.94 -3.90 -8.53
C ALA A 232 -14.20 -4.16 -10.03
N HIS A 233 -13.45 -3.49 -10.92
CA HIS A 233 -13.62 -3.59 -12.37
C HIS A 233 -12.56 -4.47 -13.04
N MET A 234 -11.40 -4.68 -12.42
CA MET A 234 -10.30 -5.43 -13.01
C MET A 234 -10.62 -6.92 -13.13
N GLY A 235 -11.09 -7.55 -12.05
CA GLY A 235 -11.49 -8.96 -12.06
C GLY A 235 -12.53 -9.27 -13.14
N PRO A 236 -13.65 -8.51 -13.23
CA PRO A 236 -14.60 -8.62 -14.33
C PRO A 236 -13.96 -8.45 -15.71
N ALA A 237 -13.14 -7.42 -15.94
CA ALA A 237 -12.46 -7.21 -17.23
C ALA A 237 -11.56 -8.39 -17.60
N ASN A 238 -10.79 -8.88 -16.64
CA ASN A 238 -9.86 -10.01 -16.80
C ASN A 238 -10.59 -11.32 -17.06
N THR A 239 -11.73 -11.58 -16.41
CA THR A 239 -12.52 -12.81 -16.66
C THR A 239 -13.27 -12.78 -17.99
N GLN A 240 -13.68 -11.61 -18.48
CA GLN A 240 -14.32 -11.48 -19.79
C GLN A 240 -13.33 -11.60 -20.95
N GLY A 241 -12.05 -11.33 -20.70
CA GLY A 241 -11.00 -11.34 -21.71
C GLY A 241 -10.83 -9.94 -22.31
N PRO A 242 -9.80 -9.19 -21.85
CA PRO A 242 -9.62 -7.81 -22.28
C PRO A 242 -9.30 -7.71 -23.78
N ALA A 243 -9.73 -6.60 -24.39
CA ALA A 243 -9.40 -6.28 -25.76
C ALA A 243 -7.90 -5.91 -25.89
N PRO A 244 -7.33 -6.01 -27.11
CA PRO A 244 -5.98 -5.54 -27.39
C PRO A 244 -5.79 -4.09 -26.95
N VAL A 245 -4.60 -3.76 -26.46
CA VAL A 245 -4.25 -2.42 -26.02
C VAL A 245 -4.19 -1.45 -27.22
N ASP A 246 -4.79 -0.27 -27.07
CA ASP A 246 -4.69 0.83 -28.05
C ASP A 246 -3.86 1.98 -27.47
N LEU A 247 -2.61 2.11 -27.95
CA LEU A 247 -1.70 3.19 -27.58
C LEU A 247 -1.64 4.30 -28.63
N THR A 248 -2.63 4.39 -29.52
CA THR A 248 -2.73 5.50 -30.47
C THR A 248 -2.89 6.81 -29.68
N PRO A 249 -2.12 7.86 -30.01
CA PRO A 249 -2.22 9.13 -29.29
C PRO A 249 -3.66 9.68 -29.27
N PRO A 250 -4.13 10.20 -28.13
CA PRO A 250 -5.45 10.81 -28.04
C PRO A 250 -5.55 12.06 -28.92
N ARG A 251 -6.79 12.44 -29.24
CA ARG A 251 -7.06 13.64 -30.02
C ARG A 251 -6.56 14.88 -29.27
N GLN A 252 -5.93 15.81 -29.99
CA GLN A 252 -5.52 17.08 -29.43
C GLN A 252 -6.75 17.96 -29.11
N ALA A 253 -6.73 18.60 -27.95
CA ALA A 253 -7.70 19.60 -27.49
C ALA A 253 -7.02 20.97 -27.40
N ASP A 254 -7.71 22.01 -27.83
CA ASP A 254 -7.31 23.39 -27.60
C ASP A 254 -7.92 23.95 -26.29
N ALA A 255 -7.58 25.19 -25.96
CA ALA A 255 -8.08 25.84 -24.74
C ALA A 255 -9.61 25.95 -24.66
N GLU A 256 -10.31 26.15 -25.78
CA GLU A 256 -11.77 26.23 -25.81
C GLU A 256 -12.39 24.86 -25.51
N GLU A 257 -11.84 23.80 -26.09
CA GLU A 257 -12.29 22.44 -25.77
C GLU A 257 -12.00 22.06 -24.32
N ILE A 258 -10.82 22.39 -23.79
CA ILE A 258 -10.47 22.14 -22.38
C ILE A 258 -11.51 22.81 -21.46
N ALA A 259 -11.82 24.09 -21.72
CA ALA A 259 -12.84 24.82 -20.97
C ALA A 259 -14.24 24.19 -21.09
N ALA A 260 -14.63 23.75 -22.29
CA ALA A 260 -15.92 23.09 -22.52
C ALA A 260 -16.05 21.77 -21.75
N ARG A 261 -14.97 20.97 -21.69
CA ARG A 261 -14.94 19.71 -20.95
C ARG A 261 -15.01 19.91 -19.43
N LEU A 262 -14.30 20.90 -18.91
CA LEU A 262 -14.41 21.31 -17.51
C LEU A 262 -15.86 21.73 -17.17
N ALA A 263 -16.49 22.54 -18.02
CA ALA A 263 -17.88 22.95 -17.85
C ALA A 263 -18.88 21.77 -17.91
N ALA A 264 -18.55 20.71 -18.64
CA ALA A 264 -19.33 19.46 -18.68
C ALA A 264 -19.08 18.54 -17.47
N GLY A 265 -18.19 18.91 -16.55
CA GLY A 265 -17.82 18.09 -15.39
C GLY A 265 -16.97 16.87 -15.75
N GLU A 266 -16.25 16.92 -16.87
CA GLU A 266 -15.24 15.92 -17.22
C GLU A 266 -13.94 16.15 -16.44
N TRP A 267 -13.09 15.11 -16.39
CA TRP A 267 -11.84 15.18 -15.67
C TRP A 267 -10.74 15.70 -16.60
N VAL A 268 -10.25 16.91 -16.32
CA VAL A 268 -9.03 17.43 -16.92
C VAL A 268 -7.88 17.25 -15.94
N VAL A 269 -6.94 16.39 -16.31
CA VAL A 269 -5.84 15.92 -15.46
C VAL A 269 -4.53 16.51 -15.95
N ASP A 270 -3.90 17.32 -15.12
CA ASP A 270 -2.57 17.86 -15.36
C ASP A 270 -1.50 16.91 -14.82
N LEU A 271 -0.62 16.48 -15.72
CA LEU A 271 0.40 15.46 -15.48
C LEU A 271 1.73 16.01 -14.95
N ARG A 272 1.87 17.33 -14.86
CA ARG A 272 3.10 17.97 -14.39
C ARG A 272 3.33 17.73 -12.90
N HIS A 273 4.57 17.94 -12.47
CA HIS A 273 4.94 17.86 -11.05
C HIS A 273 4.15 18.89 -10.23
N ARG A 274 3.73 18.53 -9.01
CA ARG A 274 2.86 19.35 -8.14
C ARG A 274 3.37 20.77 -7.89
N VAL A 275 4.69 20.97 -7.88
CA VAL A 275 5.32 22.31 -7.77
C VAL A 275 4.89 23.20 -8.94
N ALA A 276 5.07 22.72 -10.17
CA ALA A 276 4.75 23.47 -11.39
C ALA A 276 3.23 23.64 -11.58
N PHE A 277 2.43 22.69 -11.07
CA PHE A 277 0.98 22.82 -11.04
C PHE A 277 0.53 23.95 -10.10
N ALA A 278 1.02 23.95 -8.86
CA ALA A 278 0.65 24.95 -7.85
C ALA A 278 1.01 26.39 -8.27
N GLU A 279 2.10 26.57 -9.02
CA GLU A 279 2.54 27.88 -9.54
C GLU A 279 1.67 28.40 -10.70
N GLY A 280 0.99 27.52 -11.41
CA GLY A 280 0.18 27.88 -12.58
C GLY A 280 -0.51 26.66 -13.19
N HIS A 281 -1.84 26.65 -13.24
CA HIS A 281 -2.63 25.57 -13.84
C HIS A 281 -3.95 26.07 -14.42
N VAL A 282 -4.69 25.20 -15.12
CA VAL A 282 -6.04 25.52 -15.61
C VAL A 282 -7.02 25.44 -14.45
N ALA A 283 -7.79 26.50 -14.19
CA ALA A 283 -8.78 26.50 -13.12
C ALA A 283 -9.78 25.33 -13.28
N GLY A 284 -10.04 24.59 -12.21
CA GLY A 284 -10.90 23.41 -12.22
C GLY A 284 -10.23 22.11 -12.69
N SER A 285 -9.00 22.15 -13.19
CA SER A 285 -8.21 20.93 -13.45
C SER A 285 -7.68 20.32 -12.15
N VAL A 286 -7.36 19.03 -12.20
CA VAL A 286 -6.78 18.28 -11.07
C VAL A 286 -5.40 17.77 -11.42
N ASN A 287 -4.51 17.67 -10.43
CA ASN A 287 -3.12 17.27 -10.63
C ASN A 287 -2.88 15.81 -10.26
N PHE A 288 -2.30 15.06 -11.19
CA PHE A 288 -1.78 13.72 -10.95
C PHE A 288 -0.44 13.59 -11.68
N GLU A 289 0.65 13.59 -10.94
CA GLU A 289 1.99 13.56 -11.54
C GLU A 289 2.19 12.31 -12.41
N ALA A 290 2.75 12.49 -13.61
CA ALA A 290 3.05 11.36 -14.51
C ALA A 290 4.03 10.36 -13.90
N GLN A 291 4.92 10.83 -13.02
CA GLN A 291 5.87 9.99 -12.30
C GLN A 291 5.25 9.49 -11.00
N GLY A 292 5.48 8.22 -10.67
CA GLY A 292 4.95 7.60 -9.45
C GLY A 292 3.70 6.76 -9.72
N GLN A 293 2.65 6.96 -8.92
CA GLN A 293 1.46 6.08 -8.88
C GLN A 293 0.25 6.67 -9.63
N LEU A 294 0.49 7.28 -10.80
CA LEU A 294 -0.56 7.91 -11.63
C LEU A 294 -1.77 6.99 -11.83
N ALA A 295 -1.54 5.79 -12.36
CA ALA A 295 -2.61 4.85 -12.69
C ALA A 295 -3.43 4.48 -11.46
N THR A 296 -2.76 4.19 -10.34
CA THR A 296 -3.39 3.80 -9.09
C THR A 296 -4.29 4.90 -8.53
N TYR A 297 -3.77 6.13 -8.33
CA TYR A 297 -4.58 7.19 -7.73
C TYR A 297 -5.61 7.76 -8.69
N LEU A 298 -5.27 7.94 -9.97
CA LEU A 298 -6.26 8.47 -10.91
C LEU A 298 -7.44 7.49 -11.06
N ALA A 299 -7.18 6.20 -11.27
CA ALA A 299 -8.27 5.23 -11.39
C ALA A 299 -9.06 5.04 -10.08
N TRP A 300 -8.43 5.25 -8.93
CA TRP A 300 -9.13 5.19 -7.64
C TRP A 300 -10.08 6.38 -7.45
N LEU A 301 -9.65 7.61 -7.80
CA LEU A 301 -10.44 8.81 -7.55
C LEU A 301 -11.43 9.15 -8.70
N LEU A 302 -11.13 8.71 -9.92
CA LEU A 302 -11.97 8.90 -11.09
C LEU A 302 -13.22 8.02 -10.96
N PRO A 303 -14.45 8.59 -11.04
CA PRO A 303 -15.65 7.78 -11.15
C PRO A 303 -15.57 6.90 -12.41
N TRP A 304 -15.77 5.60 -12.25
CA TRP A 304 -15.53 4.62 -13.32
C TRP A 304 -16.23 5.00 -14.64
N GLY A 305 -15.48 4.93 -15.74
CA GLY A 305 -15.97 5.25 -17.08
C GLY A 305 -16.11 6.75 -17.40
N LYS A 306 -15.75 7.66 -16.49
CA LYS A 306 -15.73 9.10 -16.80
C LYS A 306 -14.66 9.44 -17.84
N PRO A 307 -14.95 10.34 -18.80
CA PRO A 307 -13.94 10.84 -19.74
C PRO A 307 -12.80 11.55 -19.02
N VAL A 308 -11.57 11.26 -19.47
CA VAL A 308 -10.33 11.89 -18.97
C VAL A 308 -9.66 12.63 -20.11
N THR A 309 -9.33 13.90 -19.89
CA THR A 309 -8.45 14.71 -20.74
C THR A 309 -7.11 14.90 -20.05
N LEU A 310 -6.01 14.66 -20.76
CA LEU A 310 -4.66 14.77 -20.20
C LEU A 310 -3.96 16.05 -20.65
N LEU A 311 -3.44 16.83 -19.72
CA LEU A 311 -2.55 17.96 -19.98
C LEU A 311 -1.13 17.53 -19.63
N ALA A 312 -0.22 17.59 -20.61
CA ALA A 312 1.15 17.12 -20.46
C ALA A 312 2.16 18.20 -20.89
N GLU A 313 3.33 18.27 -20.26
CA GLU A 313 4.38 19.20 -20.70
C GLU A 313 4.98 18.83 -22.06
N SER A 314 4.87 17.55 -22.45
CA SER A 314 5.43 17.04 -23.70
C SER A 314 4.67 15.83 -24.25
N PRO A 315 4.79 15.54 -25.57
CA PRO A 315 4.26 14.31 -26.16
C PRO A 315 4.80 13.03 -25.52
N ALA A 316 6.04 13.05 -25.02
CA ALA A 316 6.65 11.90 -24.36
C ALA A 316 6.01 11.62 -23.00
N GLN A 317 5.76 12.66 -22.20
CA GLN A 317 5.04 12.53 -20.93
C GLN A 317 3.60 12.02 -21.17
N LEU A 318 2.92 12.53 -22.20
CA LEU A 318 1.58 12.06 -22.58
C LEU A 318 1.58 10.57 -22.94
N ALA A 319 2.51 10.12 -23.79
CA ALA A 319 2.59 8.71 -24.20
C ALA A 319 2.91 7.79 -23.02
N ALA A 320 3.78 8.22 -22.11
CA ALA A 320 4.09 7.48 -20.88
C ALA A 320 2.86 7.37 -19.97
N ALA A 321 2.13 8.47 -19.75
CA ALA A 321 0.91 8.48 -18.95
C ALA A 321 -0.19 7.60 -19.56
N GLN A 322 -0.44 7.68 -20.86
CA GLN A 322 -1.40 6.81 -21.55
C GLN A 322 -1.08 5.33 -21.32
N ARG A 323 0.21 4.97 -21.40
CA ARG A 323 0.68 3.59 -21.15
C ARG A 323 0.48 3.15 -19.70
N GLU A 324 0.64 4.03 -18.72
CA GLU A 324 0.30 3.71 -17.33
C GLU A 324 -1.20 3.45 -17.17
N LEU A 325 -2.04 4.29 -17.78
CA LEU A 325 -3.49 4.28 -17.62
C LEU A 325 -4.20 3.06 -18.24
N VAL A 326 -3.72 2.55 -19.39
CA VAL A 326 -4.27 1.33 -19.99
C VAL A 326 -4.16 0.11 -19.08
N ARG A 327 -3.17 0.10 -18.17
CA ARG A 327 -2.96 -1.02 -17.23
C ARG A 327 -4.10 -1.14 -16.22
N VAL A 328 -4.82 -0.07 -15.95
CA VAL A 328 -5.95 -0.01 -15.01
C VAL A 328 -7.31 0.17 -15.71
N GLY A 329 -7.35 -0.10 -17.02
CA GLY A 329 -8.59 -0.06 -17.81
C GLY A 329 -9.04 1.33 -18.27
N ILE A 330 -8.22 2.37 -18.07
CA ILE A 330 -8.42 3.68 -18.70
C ILE A 330 -7.78 3.59 -20.10
N ASP A 331 -8.48 2.91 -21.00
CA ASP A 331 -7.91 2.45 -22.27
C ASP A 331 -7.59 3.60 -23.23
N ARG A 332 -8.44 4.65 -23.27
CA ARG A 332 -8.23 5.82 -24.12
C ARG A 332 -8.66 7.10 -23.42
N PRO A 333 -7.73 8.04 -23.16
CA PRO A 333 -8.09 9.42 -22.83
C PRO A 333 -8.97 10.02 -23.93
N ALA A 334 -9.98 10.79 -23.53
CA ALA A 334 -10.95 11.40 -24.43
C ALA A 334 -10.32 12.52 -25.28
N ALA A 335 -9.34 13.22 -24.72
CA ALA A 335 -8.49 14.18 -25.42
C ALA A 335 -7.16 14.37 -24.68
N ALA A 336 -6.25 15.12 -25.27
CA ALA A 336 -5.07 15.62 -24.57
C ALA A 336 -4.59 16.95 -25.15
N ALA A 337 -3.78 17.66 -24.37
CA ALA A 337 -3.01 18.80 -24.86
C ALA A 337 -1.57 18.70 -24.35
N THR A 338 -0.61 19.15 -25.16
CA THR A 338 0.78 19.27 -24.76
C THR A 338 1.22 20.72 -24.75
N GLY A 339 1.99 21.16 -23.76
CA GLY A 339 2.48 22.54 -23.69
C GLY A 339 2.56 23.06 -22.26
N SER A 340 2.24 24.33 -22.09
CA SER A 340 2.23 25.02 -20.80
C SER A 340 0.81 25.45 -20.41
N PRO A 341 0.57 25.81 -19.13
CA PRO A 341 -0.72 26.33 -18.69
C PRO A 341 -1.23 27.52 -19.50
N ALA A 342 -0.33 28.36 -20.02
CA ALA A 342 -0.69 29.51 -20.85
C ALA A 342 -1.30 29.09 -22.20
N ASP A 343 -0.95 27.90 -22.70
CA ASP A 343 -1.48 27.34 -23.94
C ASP A 343 -2.84 26.66 -23.75
N TRP A 344 -3.19 26.35 -22.50
CA TRP A 344 -4.38 25.57 -22.14
C TRP A 344 -5.55 26.40 -21.62
N VAL A 345 -5.32 27.69 -21.35
CA VAL A 345 -6.35 28.66 -20.94
C VAL A 345 -6.80 29.51 -22.13
N ARG A 346 -8.03 30.02 -22.09
CA ARG A 346 -8.57 30.81 -23.21
C ARG A 346 -7.85 32.16 -23.32
N PRO A 347 -7.81 32.77 -24.51
CA PRO A 347 -7.22 34.10 -24.67
C PRO A 347 -7.80 35.12 -23.67
N GLY A 348 -6.93 35.72 -22.86
CA GLY A 348 -7.30 36.71 -21.83
C GLY A 348 -7.55 36.13 -20.43
N GLU A 349 -7.65 34.81 -20.29
CA GLU A 349 -7.61 34.14 -18.99
C GLU A 349 -6.16 34.01 -18.50
N ARG A 350 -5.99 33.85 -17.18
CA ARG A 350 -4.69 33.59 -16.56
C ARG A 350 -4.72 32.23 -15.86
N PRO A 351 -3.60 31.49 -15.85
CA PRO A 351 -3.48 30.30 -15.02
C PRO A 351 -3.80 30.61 -13.55
N HIS A 352 -4.48 29.68 -12.89
CA HIS A 352 -4.75 29.70 -11.47
C HIS A 352 -3.53 29.21 -10.69
N SER A 353 -3.42 29.55 -9.41
CA SER A 353 -2.33 29.12 -8.55
C SER A 353 -2.77 29.08 -7.10
N PHE A 354 -2.09 28.25 -6.31
CA PHE A 354 -2.26 28.19 -4.86
C PHE A 354 -0.91 28.08 -4.15
N PRO A 355 -0.79 28.60 -2.93
CA PRO A 355 0.45 28.55 -2.17
C PRO A 355 0.85 27.12 -1.78
N ARG A 356 2.16 26.96 -1.59
CA ARG A 356 2.77 25.78 -0.99
C ARG A 356 3.53 26.18 0.25
N GLY A 357 3.63 25.28 1.22
CA GLY A 357 4.40 25.47 2.45
C GLY A 357 4.97 24.16 2.98
N THR A 358 5.66 24.26 4.10
CA THR A 358 6.22 23.14 4.89
C THR A 358 5.46 22.95 6.20
N PHE A 359 5.80 21.92 6.97
CA PHE A 359 5.25 21.79 8.32
C PHE A 359 5.72 22.92 9.27
N ALA A 360 6.89 23.52 9.01
CA ALA A 360 7.36 24.68 9.76
C ALA A 360 6.50 25.93 9.46
N ASP A 361 6.12 26.13 8.20
CA ASP A 361 5.23 27.23 7.82
C ASP A 361 3.83 27.05 8.41
N LEU A 362 3.34 25.80 8.45
CA LEU A 362 2.08 25.44 9.11
C LEU A 362 2.12 25.73 10.62
N ALA A 363 3.23 25.40 11.30
CA ALA A 363 3.38 25.65 12.73
C ALA A 363 3.32 27.14 13.11
N ALA A 364 3.61 28.03 12.16
CA ALA A 364 3.52 29.47 12.32
C ALA A 364 2.10 30.03 12.09
N GLN A 365 1.13 29.20 11.69
CA GLN A 365 -0.23 29.64 11.42
C GLN A 365 -1.15 29.46 12.64
N GLU A 366 -2.06 30.41 12.84
CA GLU A 366 -3.15 30.32 13.81
C GLU A 366 -4.50 30.35 13.10
N GLY A 367 -5.48 29.59 13.60
CA GLY A 367 -6.86 29.61 13.10
C GLY A 367 -7.07 28.98 11.71
N VAL A 368 -6.09 28.24 11.18
CA VAL A 368 -6.20 27.52 9.90
C VAL A 368 -6.80 26.13 10.06
N ILE A 369 -7.31 25.57 8.97
CA ILE A 369 -7.81 24.19 8.93
C ILE A 369 -6.67 23.28 8.51
N THR A 370 -6.17 22.45 9.43
CA THR A 370 -5.20 21.40 9.09
C THR A 370 -5.93 20.16 8.62
N LEU A 371 -5.75 19.77 7.35
CA LEU A 371 -6.36 18.58 6.75
C LEU A 371 -5.29 17.50 6.50
N ASP A 372 -5.44 16.36 7.14
CA ASP A 372 -4.66 15.15 6.89
C ASP A 372 -5.39 14.30 5.83
N VAL A 373 -4.74 14.01 4.71
CA VAL A 373 -5.31 13.16 3.64
C VAL A 373 -4.62 11.79 3.53
N ARG A 374 -3.85 11.39 4.55
CA ARG A 374 -3.28 10.04 4.66
C ARG A 374 -4.38 9.00 4.91
N ARG A 375 -4.05 7.73 4.70
CA ARG A 375 -4.96 6.62 4.99
C ARG A 375 -5.17 6.46 6.49
N ASP A 376 -6.20 5.72 6.86
CA ASP A 376 -6.52 5.40 8.24
C ASP A 376 -5.32 4.77 8.95
N SER A 377 -4.68 3.77 8.35
CA SER A 377 -3.52 3.07 8.93
C SER A 377 -2.37 4.01 9.33
N GLU A 378 -2.09 5.02 8.49
CA GLU A 378 -1.09 6.06 8.74
C GLU A 378 -1.52 7.02 9.86
N ARG A 379 -2.78 7.47 9.83
CA ARG A 379 -3.38 8.34 10.85
C ARG A 379 -3.34 7.69 12.24
N HIS A 380 -3.62 6.39 12.30
CA HIS A 380 -3.57 5.58 13.52
C HIS A 380 -2.17 5.49 14.12
N SER A 381 -1.13 5.62 13.30
CA SER A 381 0.28 5.56 13.74
C SER A 381 0.71 6.88 14.40
N GLY A 382 0.13 8.00 13.99
CA GLY A 382 0.33 9.30 14.62
C GLY A 382 -0.11 10.44 13.70
N HIS A 383 -0.63 11.53 14.26
CA HIS A 383 -1.17 12.66 13.50
C HIS A 383 -1.07 13.97 14.28
N ILE A 384 -1.23 15.10 13.59
CA ILE A 384 -1.28 16.43 14.22
C ILE A 384 -2.59 16.55 15.01
N LYS A 385 -2.49 16.90 16.29
CA LYS A 385 -3.64 17.07 17.19
C LYS A 385 -4.57 18.16 16.63
N GLY A 386 -5.86 17.83 16.53
CA GLY A 386 -6.88 18.76 16.05
C GLY A 386 -6.98 18.85 14.52
N SER A 387 -6.18 18.12 13.74
CA SER A 387 -6.35 18.09 12.29
C SER A 387 -7.62 17.32 11.88
N LEU A 388 -8.32 17.81 10.87
CA LEU A 388 -9.38 17.08 10.18
C LEU A 388 -8.76 15.89 9.42
N HIS A 389 -9.51 14.79 9.31
CA HIS A 389 -9.06 13.60 8.58
C HIS A 389 -10.06 13.24 7.49
N ILE A 390 -9.61 13.30 6.25
CA ILE A 390 -10.36 12.78 5.10
C ILE A 390 -9.34 12.15 4.15
N PRO A 391 -9.22 10.81 4.10
CA PRO A 391 -8.32 10.16 3.15
C PRO A 391 -8.53 10.67 1.73
N VAL A 392 -7.44 10.83 0.96
CA VAL A 392 -7.48 11.48 -0.36
C VAL A 392 -8.52 10.89 -1.33
N HIS A 393 -8.79 9.58 -1.23
CA HIS A 393 -9.74 8.88 -2.09
C HIS A 393 -11.21 9.14 -1.72
N GLU A 394 -11.49 9.63 -0.52
CA GLU A 394 -12.84 10.02 -0.07
C GLU A 394 -13.09 11.52 -0.21
N LEU A 395 -12.03 12.31 -0.35
CA LEU A 395 -12.06 13.78 -0.28
C LEU A 395 -13.16 14.41 -1.12
N ARG A 396 -13.29 13.99 -2.38
CA ARG A 396 -14.28 14.53 -3.32
C ARG A 396 -15.72 14.36 -2.84
N GLY A 397 -16.02 13.24 -2.17
CA GLY A 397 -17.36 12.95 -1.63
C GLY A 397 -17.64 13.65 -0.29
N ARG A 398 -16.60 14.13 0.38
CA ARG A 398 -16.64 14.65 1.76
C ARG A 398 -16.21 16.12 1.87
N LEU A 399 -16.15 16.84 0.74
CA LEU A 399 -15.77 18.26 0.70
C LEU A 399 -16.63 19.14 1.63
N SER A 400 -17.90 18.82 1.80
CA SER A 400 -18.82 19.55 2.67
C SER A 400 -18.52 19.42 4.16
N GLU A 401 -17.67 18.46 4.56
CA GLU A 401 -17.22 18.31 5.96
C GLU A 401 -16.09 19.28 6.32
N ILE A 402 -15.48 19.93 5.33
CA ILE A 402 -14.37 20.87 5.53
C ILE A 402 -14.96 22.24 5.92
N PRO A 403 -14.67 22.76 7.12
CA PRO A 403 -15.17 24.08 7.56
C PRO A 403 -14.69 25.20 6.65
N ASP A 404 -15.35 26.36 6.64
CA ASP A 404 -14.88 27.53 5.88
C ASP A 404 -13.57 28.12 6.45
N GLY A 405 -12.66 28.52 5.57
CA GLY A 405 -11.34 29.05 5.91
C GLY A 405 -10.23 28.49 5.04
N THR A 406 -8.99 28.94 5.27
CA THR A 406 -7.80 28.47 4.57
C THR A 406 -7.44 27.05 5.02
N VAL A 407 -7.37 26.12 4.07
CA VAL A 407 -7.09 24.70 4.30
C VAL A 407 -5.61 24.41 4.05
N TRP A 408 -4.88 24.03 5.10
CA TRP A 408 -3.53 23.48 4.98
C TRP A 408 -3.61 21.97 4.87
N VAL A 409 -3.42 21.46 3.66
CA VAL A 409 -3.55 20.03 3.37
C VAL A 409 -2.18 19.35 3.36
N HIS A 410 -2.06 18.25 4.09
CA HIS A 410 -0.82 17.48 4.19
C HIS A 410 -1.07 15.97 4.01
N CYS A 411 0.01 15.26 3.67
CA CYS A 411 0.01 13.81 3.66
C CYS A 411 1.31 13.29 4.30
N ALA A 412 1.82 12.12 3.88
CA ALA A 412 3.10 11.61 4.35
C ALA A 412 4.32 12.27 3.69
N GLY A 413 4.21 12.73 2.43
CA GLY A 413 5.36 13.20 1.65
C GLY A 413 4.99 14.06 0.44
N GLY A 414 3.96 14.90 0.56
CA GLY A 414 3.57 15.89 -0.46
C GLY A 414 2.69 15.39 -1.61
N MET A 415 2.95 14.22 -2.22
CA MET A 415 2.25 13.80 -3.46
C MET A 415 0.71 13.79 -3.32
N ARG A 416 0.17 13.10 -2.31
CA ARG A 416 -1.29 13.07 -2.05
C ARG A 416 -1.84 14.43 -1.62
N ALA A 417 -1.02 15.26 -0.99
CA ALA A 417 -1.41 16.63 -0.63
C ALA A 417 -1.54 17.50 -1.88
N GLY A 418 -0.70 17.30 -2.89
CA GLY A 418 -0.84 17.95 -4.21
C GLY A 418 -2.13 17.56 -4.93
N ILE A 419 -2.45 16.26 -4.97
CA ILE A 419 -3.74 15.77 -5.51
C ILE A 419 -4.90 16.43 -4.76
N ALA A 420 -4.90 16.36 -3.43
CA ALA A 420 -5.95 16.94 -2.60
C ALA A 420 -6.08 18.45 -2.78
N ALA A 421 -4.97 19.19 -2.83
CA ALA A 421 -4.96 20.63 -3.06
C ALA A 421 -5.58 20.99 -4.41
N SER A 422 -5.28 20.23 -5.47
CA SER A 422 -5.91 20.45 -6.79
C SER A 422 -7.43 20.22 -6.78
N ILE A 423 -7.91 19.24 -6.02
CA ILE A 423 -9.35 18.97 -5.85
C ILE A 423 -10.03 20.08 -5.05
N LEU A 424 -9.36 20.58 -4.00
CA LEU A 424 -9.85 21.67 -3.17
C LEU A 424 -9.91 22.98 -3.95
N ASP A 425 -8.84 23.33 -4.69
CA ASP A 425 -8.80 24.52 -5.56
C ASP A 425 -9.87 24.45 -6.65
N ALA A 426 -10.01 23.30 -7.32
CA ALA A 426 -11.06 23.08 -8.32
C ALA A 426 -12.49 23.21 -7.74
N ALA A 427 -12.66 22.96 -6.44
CA ALA A 427 -13.91 23.16 -5.71
C ALA A 427 -14.07 24.60 -5.15
N GLY A 428 -13.13 25.51 -5.44
CA GLY A 428 -13.16 26.90 -5.01
C GLY A 428 -12.76 27.11 -3.54
N ARG A 429 -12.01 26.17 -2.95
CA ARG A 429 -11.51 26.28 -1.57
C ARG A 429 -10.16 26.99 -1.54
N ASP A 430 -9.98 27.89 -0.57
CA ASP A 430 -8.67 28.49 -0.29
C ASP A 430 -7.76 27.44 0.35
N VAL A 431 -6.65 27.11 -0.31
CA VAL A 431 -5.82 25.95 0.02
C VAL A 431 -4.33 26.27 -0.01
N VAL A 432 -3.59 25.68 0.93
CA VAL A 432 -2.13 25.64 0.97
C VAL A 432 -1.70 24.18 0.96
N ALA A 433 -0.89 23.78 -0.03
CA ALA A 433 -0.37 22.42 -0.10
C ALA A 433 0.92 22.29 0.73
N VAL A 434 0.93 21.40 1.73
CA VAL A 434 2.14 21.06 2.47
C VAL A 434 2.97 20.07 1.67
N ASP A 435 4.15 20.50 1.21
CA ASP A 435 5.10 19.70 0.44
C ASP A 435 6.35 19.40 1.26
N ASP A 436 6.16 18.54 2.27
CA ASP A 436 7.18 18.15 3.25
C ASP A 436 6.91 16.70 3.72
N SER A 437 7.90 16.07 4.35
CA SER A 437 7.72 14.77 5.01
C SER A 437 6.95 14.95 6.31
N PHE A 438 5.98 14.07 6.58
CA PHE A 438 5.24 14.09 7.85
C PHE A 438 6.14 13.88 9.06
N ASP A 439 7.30 13.24 8.88
CA ASP A 439 8.30 13.08 9.94
C ASP A 439 8.83 14.43 10.46
N SER A 440 8.80 15.48 9.62
CA SER A 440 9.18 16.85 9.97
C SER A 440 8.17 17.52 10.91
N ALA A 441 6.91 17.05 10.97
CA ALA A 441 5.84 17.75 11.69
C ALA A 441 6.15 17.94 13.18
N ARG A 442 6.68 16.90 13.83
CA ARG A 442 7.06 16.95 15.24
C ARG A 442 8.23 17.91 15.47
N ALA A 443 9.26 17.85 14.63
CA ALA A 443 10.42 18.73 14.71
C ALA A 443 10.07 20.20 14.45
N ALA A 444 9.03 20.45 13.64
CA ALA A 444 8.47 21.77 13.40
C ALA A 444 7.68 22.32 14.60
N GLY A 445 7.50 21.56 15.68
CA GLY A 445 6.78 21.98 16.89
C GLY A 445 5.27 21.83 16.81
N LEU A 446 4.74 21.11 15.81
CA LEU A 446 3.31 20.84 15.73
C LEU A 446 2.88 19.90 16.85
N PRO A 447 1.71 20.15 17.48
CA PRO A 447 1.23 19.30 18.55
C PRO A 447 0.83 17.95 17.98
N MET A 448 1.47 16.87 18.43
CA MET A 448 1.15 15.51 17.99
C MET A 448 0.11 14.88 18.92
N ALA A 449 -0.82 14.10 18.36
CA ALA A 449 -1.86 13.40 19.11
C ALA A 449 -1.32 12.24 19.97
N ARG A 450 -0.17 11.67 19.57
CA ARG A 450 0.51 10.56 20.24
C ARG A 450 1.94 10.98 20.59
N VAL A 451 2.50 10.41 21.66
CA VAL A 451 3.85 10.71 22.14
C VAL A 451 4.81 9.56 21.87
N THR A 452 6.09 9.88 21.66
CA THR A 452 7.15 8.84 21.61
C THR A 452 7.45 8.33 23.03
N PRO A 453 8.16 7.18 23.17
CA PRO A 453 8.61 6.73 24.49
C PRO A 453 9.47 7.76 25.24
N ALA A 454 10.34 8.49 24.53
CA ALA A 454 11.16 9.54 25.12
C ALA A 454 10.31 10.71 25.64
N GLU A 455 9.34 11.18 24.86
CA GLU A 455 8.41 12.24 25.27
C GLU A 455 7.48 11.79 26.41
N ALA A 456 7.07 10.52 26.39
CA ALA A 456 6.32 9.93 27.48
C ALA A 456 7.12 10.02 28.77
N ARG A 457 8.42 9.70 28.72
CA ARG A 457 9.32 9.83 29.87
C ARG A 457 9.46 11.28 30.34
N GLU A 458 9.74 12.21 29.43
CA GLU A 458 9.84 13.64 29.74
C GLU A 458 8.55 14.18 30.40
N ARG A 459 7.37 13.80 29.90
CA ARG A 459 6.09 14.19 30.49
C ARG A 459 5.88 13.60 31.88
N THR A 460 6.29 12.35 32.09
CA THR A 460 6.19 11.72 33.41
C THR A 460 7.14 12.35 34.42
N ASP A 461 8.35 12.73 33.99
CA ASP A 461 9.31 13.48 34.80
C ASP A 461 8.78 14.90 35.11
N ALA A 462 7.98 15.48 34.22
CA ALA A 462 7.26 16.74 34.42
C ALA A 462 5.93 16.62 35.21
N GLY A 463 5.58 15.43 35.71
CA GLY A 463 4.45 15.21 36.61
C GLY A 463 3.20 14.55 36.01
N ALA A 464 3.22 14.13 34.75
CA ALA A 464 2.20 13.25 34.19
C ALA A 464 2.28 11.84 34.81
N VAL A 465 1.20 11.06 34.72
CA VAL A 465 1.15 9.68 35.23
C VAL A 465 1.15 8.71 34.06
N LEU A 466 2.14 7.82 34.03
CA LEU A 466 2.19 6.72 33.07
C LEU A 466 1.20 5.64 33.52
N VAL A 467 0.20 5.35 32.71
CA VAL A 467 -0.82 4.34 32.98
C VAL A 467 -0.62 3.20 32.00
N ASP A 468 -0.33 2.01 32.51
CA ASP A 468 -0.22 0.81 31.70
C ASP A 468 -1.58 0.12 31.62
N VAL A 469 -2.07 -0.03 30.41
CA VAL A 469 -3.41 -0.57 30.14
C VAL A 469 -3.40 -2.02 29.68
N ARG A 470 -2.26 -2.70 29.85
CA ARG A 470 -2.16 -4.15 29.67
C ARG A 470 -2.86 -4.90 30.80
N GLU A 471 -3.02 -6.20 30.60
CA GLU A 471 -3.53 -7.07 31.64
C GLU A 471 -2.44 -7.38 32.68
N ALA A 472 -2.85 -7.73 33.91
CA ALA A 472 -1.95 -7.95 35.03
C ALA A 472 -0.77 -8.92 34.76
N PRO A 473 -0.93 -10.02 34.00
CA PRO A 473 0.19 -10.90 33.66
C PRO A 473 1.29 -10.19 32.85
N GLU A 474 0.91 -9.45 31.80
CA GLU A 474 1.87 -8.71 30.95
C GLU A 474 2.57 -7.59 31.73
N TRP A 475 1.87 -6.98 32.68
CA TRP A 475 2.42 -5.98 33.59
C TRP A 475 3.49 -6.57 34.51
N ALA A 476 3.22 -7.76 35.07
CA ALA A 476 4.12 -8.45 35.99
C ALA A 476 5.42 -8.91 35.30
N GLU A 477 5.34 -9.31 34.02
CA GLU A 477 6.51 -9.67 33.19
C GLU A 477 7.50 -8.50 33.00
N GLY A 478 7.01 -7.27 33.06
CA GLY A 478 7.85 -6.08 33.01
C GLY A 478 7.08 -4.85 32.53
N HIS A 479 7.29 -3.71 33.17
CA HIS A 479 6.63 -2.45 32.87
C HIS A 479 7.56 -1.24 33.06
N ALA A 480 7.14 -0.08 32.56
CA ALA A 480 7.90 1.16 32.70
C ALA A 480 7.95 1.63 34.17
N PRO A 481 9.10 2.11 34.69
CA PRO A 481 9.22 2.56 36.06
C PRO A 481 8.22 3.67 36.42
N GLY A 482 7.58 3.54 37.57
CA GLY A 482 6.62 4.54 38.07
C GLY A 482 5.27 4.54 37.34
N ALA A 483 5.04 3.61 36.40
CA ALA A 483 3.74 3.41 35.81
C ALA A 483 2.74 2.86 36.84
N VAL A 484 1.45 3.02 36.56
CA VAL A 484 0.35 2.42 37.33
C VAL A 484 -0.50 1.54 36.43
N LEU A 485 -0.89 0.38 36.92
CA LEU A 485 -1.71 -0.56 36.17
C LEU A 485 -3.19 -0.12 36.17
N ALA A 486 -3.79 0.01 34.99
CA ALA A 486 -5.23 0.19 34.80
C ALA A 486 -5.67 -0.54 33.52
N PRO A 487 -5.96 -1.85 33.59
CA PRO A 487 -6.20 -2.66 32.40
C PRO A 487 -7.32 -2.09 31.54
N LEU A 488 -7.16 -2.14 30.22
CA LEU A 488 -8.18 -1.64 29.30
C LEU A 488 -9.53 -2.34 29.49
N SER A 489 -9.52 -3.64 29.83
CA SER A 489 -10.71 -4.42 30.14
C SER A 489 -11.50 -3.80 31.30
N ALA A 490 -10.82 -3.46 32.40
CA ALA A 490 -11.40 -2.79 33.57
C ALA A 490 -11.91 -1.38 33.23
N LEU A 491 -11.11 -0.57 32.51
CA LEU A 491 -11.53 0.76 32.07
C LEU A 491 -12.80 0.69 31.21
N THR A 492 -12.88 -0.28 30.29
CA THR A 492 -14.05 -0.50 29.41
C THR A 492 -15.27 -0.94 30.22
N ALA A 493 -15.08 -1.75 31.26
CA ALA A 493 -16.13 -2.15 32.20
C ALA A 493 -16.68 -0.98 33.06
N GLY A 494 -16.11 0.22 32.93
CA GLY A 494 -16.57 1.43 33.62
C GLY A 494 -15.73 1.80 34.84
N GLU A 495 -14.64 1.07 35.11
CA GLU A 495 -13.77 1.42 36.24
C GLU A 495 -13.09 2.78 36.01
N PRO A 496 -12.99 3.62 37.06
CA PRO A 496 -12.28 4.88 37.00
C PRO A 496 -10.77 4.67 36.98
N LEU A 497 -10.03 5.71 36.59
CA LEU A 497 -8.56 5.70 36.74
C LEU A 497 -8.15 5.49 38.20
N PRO A 498 -6.99 4.84 38.44
CA PRO A 498 -6.38 4.77 39.77
C PRO A 498 -6.28 6.16 40.39
N GLU A 499 -6.46 6.25 41.72
CA GLU A 499 -6.48 7.54 42.43
C GLU A 499 -5.23 8.39 42.14
N SER A 500 -4.07 7.75 42.02
CA SER A 500 -2.80 8.39 41.67
C SER A 500 -2.77 9.08 40.31
N ALA A 501 -3.65 8.67 39.38
CA ALA A 501 -3.79 9.18 38.02
C ALA A 501 -5.01 10.11 37.84
N ARG A 502 -5.88 10.23 38.85
CA ARG A 502 -7.06 11.11 38.76
C ARG A 502 -6.62 12.57 38.75
N SER A 503 -7.25 13.36 37.88
CA SER A 503 -7.03 14.81 37.76
C SER A 503 -5.58 15.23 37.42
N ARG A 504 -4.77 14.31 36.90
CA ARG A 504 -3.41 14.58 36.38
C ARG A 504 -3.37 14.24 34.90
N PRO A 505 -2.45 14.85 34.12
CA PRO A 505 -2.20 14.42 32.75
C PRO A 505 -1.78 12.96 32.73
N VAL A 506 -2.42 12.16 31.89
CA VAL A 506 -2.17 10.72 31.75
C VAL A 506 -1.40 10.44 30.46
N VAL A 507 -0.41 9.56 30.56
CA VAL A 507 0.24 8.94 29.41
C VAL A 507 -0.11 7.46 29.42
N ALA A 508 -0.91 6.99 28.47
CA ALA A 508 -1.31 5.59 28.38
C ALA A 508 -0.29 4.77 27.58
N ILE A 509 0.15 3.64 28.11
CA ILE A 509 1.06 2.70 27.44
C ILE A 509 0.46 1.29 27.44
N CYS A 510 0.74 0.53 26.39
CA CYS A 510 0.39 -0.89 26.33
C CYS A 510 1.51 -1.67 25.66
N ARG A 511 1.29 -2.91 25.22
CA ARG A 511 2.33 -3.72 24.57
C ARG A 511 2.89 -3.10 23.28
N SER A 512 2.01 -2.81 22.31
CA SER A 512 2.38 -2.38 20.96
C SER A 512 1.77 -1.03 20.51
N GLY A 513 1.06 -0.35 21.42
CA GLY A 513 0.38 0.91 21.15
C GLY A 513 -1.10 0.80 20.72
N LYS A 514 -1.64 -0.40 20.47
CA LYS A 514 -3.05 -0.59 20.06
C LYS A 514 -4.04 -0.31 21.20
N ARG A 515 -3.90 -1.00 22.33
CA ARG A 515 -4.79 -0.85 23.50
C ARG A 515 -4.67 0.51 24.19
N SER A 516 -3.47 1.09 24.24
CA SER A 516 -3.25 2.41 24.84
C SER A 516 -3.97 3.52 24.09
N ARG A 517 -4.10 3.38 22.76
CA ARG A 517 -4.92 4.29 21.95
C ARG A 517 -6.41 4.17 22.28
N GLU A 518 -6.93 2.95 22.37
CA GLU A 518 -8.32 2.71 22.80
C GLU A 518 -8.59 3.28 24.19
N ALA A 519 -7.66 3.06 25.12
CA ALA A 519 -7.72 3.65 26.46
C ALA A 519 -7.69 5.18 26.42
N ALA A 520 -6.81 5.79 25.63
CA ALA A 520 -6.74 7.25 25.51
C ALA A 520 -8.04 7.83 24.93
N ALA A 521 -8.63 7.21 23.92
CA ALA A 521 -9.92 7.63 23.38
C ALA A 521 -11.04 7.53 24.44
N LEU A 522 -11.13 6.40 25.14
CA LEU A 522 -12.11 6.16 26.20
C LEU A 522 -11.96 7.17 27.36
N LEU A 523 -10.74 7.39 27.81
CA LEU A 523 -10.43 8.29 28.93
C LEU A 523 -10.65 9.75 28.54
N SER A 524 -10.31 10.14 27.31
CA SER A 524 -10.59 11.48 26.78
C SER A 524 -12.09 11.74 26.68
N ALA A 525 -12.89 10.76 26.24
CA ALA A 525 -14.35 10.83 26.25
C ALA A 525 -14.94 10.97 27.66
N ARG A 526 -14.21 10.53 28.70
CA ARG A 526 -14.54 10.72 30.11
C ARG A 526 -13.96 12.02 30.70
N GLY A 527 -13.39 12.89 29.88
CA GLY A 527 -12.86 14.20 30.27
C GLY A 527 -11.44 14.17 30.84
N ALA A 528 -10.70 13.06 30.74
CA ALA A 528 -9.31 13.02 31.15
C ALA A 528 -8.38 13.69 30.12
N GLU A 529 -7.36 14.40 30.59
CA GLU A 529 -6.25 14.82 29.75
C GLU A 529 -5.32 13.62 29.56
N VAL A 530 -5.33 13.03 28.37
CA VAL A 530 -4.61 11.79 28.08
C VAL A 530 -3.97 11.80 26.69
N VAL A 531 -2.79 11.21 26.59
CA VAL A 531 -2.10 10.86 25.34
C VAL A 531 -1.62 9.41 25.41
N ASP A 532 -1.43 8.74 24.28
CA ASP A 532 -0.86 7.39 24.26
C ASP A 532 0.56 7.34 23.67
N VAL A 533 1.31 6.32 24.07
CA VAL A 533 2.68 6.08 23.61
C VAL A 533 2.68 5.28 22.31
N VAL A 534 3.28 5.85 21.25
CA VAL A 534 3.49 5.19 19.96
C VAL A 534 4.38 3.95 20.18
N GLY A 535 3.94 2.81 19.62
CA GLY A 535 4.67 1.53 19.69
C GLY A 535 4.66 0.84 21.07
N GLY A 536 4.10 1.47 22.10
CA GLY A 536 3.94 0.86 23.43
C GLY A 536 5.26 0.47 24.09
N MET A 537 5.23 -0.59 24.91
CA MET A 537 6.37 -1.15 25.62
C MET A 537 7.42 -1.74 24.69
N HIS A 538 7.04 -2.22 23.49
CA HIS A 538 8.03 -2.67 22.49
C HIS A 538 8.96 -1.52 22.09
N ALA A 539 8.38 -0.38 21.69
CA ALA A 539 9.15 0.81 21.33
C ALA A 539 9.87 1.43 22.54
N TRP A 540 9.30 1.31 23.74
CA TRP A 540 9.95 1.74 24.98
C TRP A 540 11.27 0.99 25.21
N THR A 541 11.24 -0.34 25.11
CA THR A 541 12.43 -1.19 25.27
C THR A 541 13.42 -1.00 24.13
N GLU A 542 12.95 -0.87 22.89
CA GLU A 542 13.78 -0.60 21.72
C GLU A 542 14.52 0.75 21.84
N ALA A 543 13.88 1.75 22.44
CA ALA A 543 14.50 3.04 22.76
C ALA A 543 15.50 2.97 23.93
N GLY A 544 15.75 1.79 24.51
CA GLY A 544 16.68 1.58 25.62
C GLY A 544 16.19 2.16 26.95
N LEU A 545 14.88 2.43 27.08
CA LEU A 545 14.32 2.97 28.32
C LEU A 545 14.16 1.87 29.38
N PRO A 546 14.29 2.22 30.68
CA PRO A 546 14.30 1.24 31.76
C PRO A 546 12.97 0.49 31.89
N VAL A 547 13.03 -0.77 32.32
CA VAL A 547 11.88 -1.64 32.62
C VAL A 547 12.08 -2.22 34.03
N VAL A 548 11.01 -2.24 34.83
CA VAL A 548 10.96 -2.90 36.13
C VAL A 548 10.06 -4.14 36.05
N ALA A 549 10.44 -5.21 36.73
CA ALA A 549 9.61 -6.40 36.92
C ALA A 549 9.34 -6.57 38.42
N GLU A 550 8.20 -7.14 38.80
CA GLU A 550 7.98 -7.48 40.20
C GLU A 550 8.93 -8.60 40.62
N ALA A 551 9.64 -8.39 41.72
CA ALA A 551 10.60 -9.36 42.23
C ALA A 551 9.88 -10.61 42.75
N GLY A 552 9.94 -11.72 42.01
CA GLY A 552 9.73 -13.06 42.57
C GLY A 552 9.35 -14.16 41.59
N LEU A 553 10.34 -14.81 40.96
CA LEU A 553 10.61 -16.26 41.03
C LEU A 553 11.79 -16.63 40.10
N SER A 554 13.01 -16.21 40.43
CA SER A 554 14.21 -17.00 40.10
C SER A 554 15.34 -16.63 41.07
N GLY A 555 15.97 -17.67 41.63
CA GLY A 555 16.80 -17.61 42.82
C GLY A 555 18.07 -16.77 42.72
N VAL A 556 18.50 -16.38 43.91
CA VAL A 556 19.76 -15.74 44.27
C VAL A 556 20.96 -16.40 43.59
N ALA A 557 21.78 -15.60 42.92
CA ALA A 557 23.20 -15.86 42.77
C ALA A 557 23.96 -14.58 43.12
N GLU A 558 24.25 -14.41 44.41
CA GLU A 558 25.31 -13.51 44.86
C GLU A 558 26.63 -14.03 44.29
N SER A 559 27.21 -13.31 43.33
CA SER A 559 28.62 -13.48 42.97
C SER A 559 29.47 -12.78 44.02
N GLY A 560 29.90 -13.54 45.02
CA GLY A 560 30.87 -13.11 46.02
C GLY A 560 32.18 -12.68 45.38
N ALA A 561 32.69 -11.53 45.82
CA ALA A 561 34.06 -11.14 45.63
C ALA A 561 34.97 -12.02 46.53
N SER A 562 36.00 -12.62 45.95
CA SER A 562 37.20 -13.02 46.66
C SER A 562 38.42 -12.59 45.84
N GLY A 563 39.15 -11.61 46.36
CA GLY A 563 40.53 -11.32 45.97
C GLY A 563 41.53 -12.09 46.85
N ALA A 564 42.81 -11.96 46.47
CA ALA A 564 44.03 -12.65 46.93
C ALA A 564 44.18 -14.09 46.42
N GLU A 565 45.27 -14.53 45.80
CA GLU A 565 46.66 -14.03 45.65
C GLU A 565 47.14 -14.02 44.19
#